data_AF-A0A099UFB9-F1
#
_entry.id   AF-A0A099UFB9-F1
#
_cell.length_a   1.000
_cell.length_b   1.000
_cell.length_c   1.000
_cell.angle_alpha   90.00
_cell.angle_beta   90.00
_cell.angle_gamma   90.00
#
_symmetry.space_group_name_H-M   'P 1'
#
loop_
_entity.id
_entity.type
_entity.pdbx_description
1 polymer ?
#
loop_
_entity_poly.entity_id
_entity_poly.type
_entity_poly.pdbx_seq_one_letter_code
_entity_poly.pdbx_strand_id
1 'polypeptide(L)'
;MLKLAFICVVCGCVMLLGVFFDKKPFKPCLYVAAQTLNIRESPNMHANIDGKLYSNDVICEYFSIQNGFLETKLGWVSLKYLQLSPIIEHKDLIQEESKMAFKTETKNLKKFSFSSIQKPTMLYEAQESLANADYKRAKTLALQINQADPKNIKSWEIFIKSVYLEGNKEEAISILERFLVHYYDENLAMLLEKMQKGNKI
;
A
#
# COMPACT_ATOMS: atom_id res chain seq x y z
N MET A 1 38.73 -56.21 -38.40
CA MET A 1 38.60 -55.35 -37.21
C MET A 1 39.29 -54.03 -37.54
N LEU A 2 38.51 -52.99 -37.89
CA LEU A 2 39.00 -51.71 -38.43
C LEU A 2 38.74 -50.60 -37.40
N LYS A 3 39.76 -49.79 -37.15
CA LYS A 3 39.83 -48.65 -36.22
C LYS A 3 38.71 -47.63 -36.44
N LEU A 4 38.26 -46.97 -35.38
CA LEU A 4 38.04 -45.52 -35.39
C LEU A 4 37.92 -44.96 -33.96
N ALA A 5 38.91 -44.12 -33.61
CA ALA A 5 38.87 -43.23 -32.46
C ALA A 5 38.30 -41.88 -32.91
N PHE A 6 37.39 -41.30 -32.13
CA PHE A 6 36.96 -39.90 -32.18
C PHE A 6 36.89 -39.44 -30.72
N ILE A 7 37.94 -38.78 -30.22
CA ILE A 7 38.07 -37.32 -30.09
C ILE A 7 36.99 -36.72 -29.18
N CYS A 8 37.47 -36.23 -28.02
CA CYS A 8 36.76 -35.38 -27.07
C CYS A 8 36.05 -34.21 -27.74
N VAL A 9 34.79 -33.98 -27.37
CA VAL A 9 34.28 -32.62 -27.16
C VAL A 9 33.66 -32.61 -25.77
N VAL A 10 34.42 -32.05 -24.83
CA VAL A 10 33.92 -31.58 -23.55
C VAL A 10 32.91 -30.48 -23.87
N CYS A 11 31.64 -30.84 -24.01
CA CYS A 11 30.56 -29.86 -24.00
C CYS A 11 30.40 -29.45 -22.54
N GLY A 12 31.24 -28.50 -22.12
CA GLY A 12 31.06 -27.77 -20.89
C GLY A 12 29.72 -27.05 -20.97
N CYS A 13 28.67 -27.69 -20.44
CA CYS A 13 27.50 -26.97 -19.97
C CYS A 13 27.98 -26.07 -18.84
N VAL A 14 28.42 -24.87 -19.21
CA VAL A 14 28.54 -23.73 -18.31
C VAL A 14 27.17 -23.55 -17.70
N MET A 15 27.00 -24.09 -16.50
CA MET A 15 25.90 -23.78 -15.60
C MET A 15 26.00 -22.29 -15.27
N LEU A 16 25.47 -21.45 -16.16
CA LEU A 16 25.00 -20.13 -15.80
C LEU A 16 23.78 -20.34 -14.91
N LEU A 17 24.03 -20.71 -13.65
CA LEU A 17 23.12 -20.43 -12.56
C LEU A 17 23.11 -18.90 -12.42
N GLY A 18 22.35 -18.26 -13.31
CA GLY A 18 21.81 -16.95 -13.04
C GLY A 18 21.00 -17.10 -11.76
N VAL A 19 21.60 -16.71 -10.65
CA VAL A 19 20.86 -16.36 -9.44
C VAL A 19 19.96 -15.21 -9.85
N PHE A 20 18.77 -15.54 -10.32
CA PHE A 20 17.66 -14.61 -10.39
C PHE A 20 17.40 -14.22 -8.94
N PHE A 21 18.04 -13.14 -8.49
CA PHE A 21 17.63 -12.46 -7.29
C PHE A 21 16.25 -11.88 -7.61
N ASP A 22 15.20 -12.66 -7.33
CA ASP A 22 13.83 -12.16 -7.33
C ASP A 22 13.80 -11.03 -6.32
N LYS A 23 13.92 -9.79 -6.82
CA LYS A 23 13.81 -8.59 -5.99
C LYS A 23 12.45 -8.66 -5.33
N LYS A 24 12.43 -8.85 -4.01
CA LYS A 24 11.20 -8.90 -3.21
C LYS A 24 10.37 -7.64 -3.54
N PRO A 25 9.07 -7.78 -3.84
CA PRO A 25 8.23 -6.63 -4.16
C PRO A 25 8.24 -5.63 -3.00
N PHE A 26 8.31 -4.34 -3.33
CA PHE A 26 8.29 -3.27 -2.34
C PHE A 26 6.94 -3.26 -1.59
N LYS A 27 7.00 -3.17 -0.26
CA LYS A 27 5.87 -3.10 0.66
C LYS A 27 6.24 -2.14 1.79
N PRO A 28 5.45 -1.08 2.08
CA PRO A 28 5.72 -0.19 3.21
C PRO A 28 5.47 -0.93 4.53
N CYS A 29 6.27 -0.67 5.56
CA CYS A 29 5.95 -1.13 6.91
C CYS A 29 4.75 -0.36 7.47
N LEU A 30 3.99 -1.03 8.33
CA LEU A 30 2.85 -0.46 9.04
C LEU A 30 3.13 -0.43 10.54
N TYR A 31 2.64 0.59 11.23
CA TYR A 31 2.77 0.80 12.66
C TYR A 31 1.40 0.71 13.32
N VAL A 32 1.37 0.15 14.52
CA VAL A 32 0.13 0.06 15.31
C VAL A 32 -0.21 1.42 15.91
N ALA A 33 -1.35 1.97 15.49
CA ALA A 33 -1.86 3.26 15.95
C ALA A 33 -2.67 3.18 17.27
N ALA A 34 -3.14 1.99 17.64
CA ALA A 34 -3.88 1.77 18.89
C ALA A 34 -2.92 1.49 20.05
N GLN A 35 -3.35 1.75 21.29
CA GLN A 35 -2.60 1.33 22.49
C GLN A 35 -2.39 -0.20 22.50
N THR A 36 -3.44 -0.93 22.13
CA THR A 36 -3.41 -2.38 21.96
C THR A 36 -4.21 -2.77 20.73
N LEU A 37 -3.67 -3.69 19.93
CA LEU A 37 -4.31 -4.24 18.74
C LEU A 37 -4.36 -5.76 18.85
N ASN A 38 -5.56 -6.33 18.80
CA ASN A 38 -5.74 -7.78 18.85
C ASN A 38 -5.26 -8.44 17.55
N ILE A 39 -4.53 -9.54 17.71
CA ILE A 39 -4.20 -10.51 16.66
C ILE A 39 -5.25 -11.62 16.73
N ARG A 40 -5.87 -11.95 15.61
CA ARG A 40 -7.01 -12.88 15.54
C ARG A 40 -6.75 -14.07 14.63
N GLU A 41 -7.40 -15.20 14.92
CA GLU A 41 -7.34 -16.42 14.10
C GLU A 41 -7.94 -16.23 12.70
N SER A 42 -8.86 -15.27 12.52
CA SER A 42 -9.58 -15.03 11.26
C SER A 42 -9.92 -13.55 11.07
N PRO A 43 -10.14 -13.08 9.82
CA PRO A 43 -10.33 -11.67 9.47
C PRO A 43 -11.74 -11.15 9.82
N ASN A 44 -12.15 -11.28 11.08
CA ASN A 44 -13.44 -10.76 11.56
C ASN A 44 -13.42 -10.48 13.06
N MET A 45 -14.40 -9.71 13.54
CA MET A 45 -14.45 -9.26 14.94
C MET A 45 -14.87 -10.34 15.95
N HIS A 46 -15.42 -11.46 15.48
CA HIS A 46 -15.90 -12.57 16.31
C HIS A 46 -14.86 -13.70 16.47
N ALA A 47 -13.77 -13.66 15.71
CA ALA A 47 -12.69 -14.64 15.80
C ALA A 47 -11.97 -14.56 17.15
N ASN A 48 -11.42 -15.70 17.59
CA ASN A 48 -10.59 -15.78 18.79
C ASN A 48 -9.38 -14.84 18.68
N ILE A 49 -8.87 -14.43 19.84
CA ILE A 49 -7.71 -13.55 19.95
C ILE A 49 -6.51 -14.40 20.36
N ASP A 50 -5.52 -14.52 19.48
CA ASP A 50 -4.30 -15.32 19.69
C ASP A 50 -3.17 -14.51 20.32
N GLY A 51 -3.30 -13.19 20.29
CA GLY A 51 -2.25 -12.31 20.79
C GLY A 51 -2.61 -10.85 20.68
N LYS A 52 -1.64 -10.01 21.01
CA LYS A 52 -1.78 -8.56 20.94
C LYS A 52 -0.48 -7.94 20.44
N LEU A 53 -0.64 -6.88 19.66
CA LEU A 53 0.39 -5.90 19.39
C LEU A 53 0.11 -4.64 20.21
N TYR A 54 1.14 -3.86 20.47
CA TYR A 54 1.10 -2.62 21.22
C TYR A 54 1.37 -1.43 20.31
N SER A 55 1.08 -0.23 20.82
CA SER A 55 1.36 1.01 20.11
C SER A 55 2.79 1.05 19.56
N ASN A 56 2.94 1.48 18.31
CA ASN A 56 4.19 1.55 17.56
C ASN A 56 4.86 0.22 17.21
N ASP A 57 4.26 -0.94 17.52
CA ASP A 57 4.73 -2.22 16.96
C ASP A 57 4.72 -2.14 15.43
N VAL A 58 5.79 -2.69 14.82
CA VAL A 58 6.06 -2.57 13.38
C VAL A 58 5.74 -3.88 12.65
N ILE A 59 4.97 -3.76 11.56
CA ILE A 59 4.56 -4.86 10.68
C ILE A 59 5.14 -4.59 9.28
N CYS A 60 6.26 -5.24 8.95
CA CYS A 60 6.87 -5.17 7.62
C CYS A 60 6.59 -6.42 6.77
N GLU A 61 6.05 -7.48 7.37
CA GLU A 61 5.76 -8.74 6.70
C GLU A 61 4.27 -9.07 6.80
N TYR A 62 3.59 -8.93 5.66
CA TYR A 62 2.16 -9.17 5.53
C TYR A 62 1.82 -9.70 4.12
N PHE A 63 0.72 -10.43 4.04
CA PHE A 63 0.43 -11.31 2.90
C PHE A 63 -0.81 -10.89 2.12
N SER A 64 -1.94 -10.73 2.80
CA SER A 64 -3.22 -10.39 2.18
C SER A 64 -4.06 -9.45 3.03
N ILE A 65 -5.10 -8.87 2.43
CA ILE A 65 -6.12 -8.09 3.12
C ILE A 65 -7.48 -8.69 2.83
N GLN A 66 -8.27 -8.96 3.87
CA GLN A 66 -9.63 -9.48 3.78
C GLN A 66 -10.51 -8.81 4.83
N ASN A 67 -11.72 -8.39 4.47
CA ASN A 67 -12.70 -7.80 5.38
C ASN A 67 -12.17 -6.66 6.29
N GLY A 68 -11.20 -5.88 5.80
CA GLY A 68 -10.57 -4.80 6.57
C GLY A 68 -9.52 -5.28 7.59
N PHE A 69 -9.08 -6.53 7.49
CA PHE A 69 -7.98 -7.10 8.26
C PHE A 69 -6.78 -7.38 7.37
N LEU A 70 -5.59 -7.20 7.93
CA LEU A 70 -4.30 -7.51 7.34
C LEU A 70 -3.81 -8.84 7.90
N GLU A 71 -3.42 -9.75 7.01
CA GLU A 71 -2.78 -11.00 7.36
C GLU A 71 -1.29 -10.79 7.62
N THR A 72 -0.84 -11.15 8.81
CA THR A 72 0.57 -11.10 9.23
C THR A 72 1.08 -12.50 9.54
N LYS A 73 2.36 -12.65 9.83
CA LYS A 73 2.93 -13.92 10.33
C LYS A 73 2.30 -14.42 11.63
N LEU A 74 1.72 -13.53 12.41
CA LEU A 74 1.15 -13.84 13.74
C LEU A 74 -0.36 -14.08 13.69
N GLY A 75 -1.03 -13.75 12.59
CA GLY A 75 -2.49 -13.78 12.45
C GLY A 75 -3.05 -12.49 11.87
N TRP A 76 -4.36 -12.28 12.06
CA TRP A 76 -5.11 -11.18 11.45
C TRP A 76 -5.24 -9.98 12.37
N VAL A 77 -4.87 -8.80 11.87
CA VAL A 77 -5.00 -7.53 12.61
C VAL A 77 -5.87 -6.55 11.83
N SER A 78 -6.64 -5.70 12.51
CA SER A 78 -7.52 -4.76 11.81
C SER A 78 -6.72 -3.59 11.22
N LEU A 79 -6.87 -3.36 9.91
CA LEU A 79 -6.23 -2.25 9.17
C LEU A 79 -6.60 -0.88 9.73
N LYS A 80 -7.78 -0.75 10.34
CA LYS A 80 -8.27 0.51 10.92
C LYS A 80 -7.32 1.08 11.98
N TYR A 81 -6.54 0.23 12.63
CA TYR A 81 -5.61 0.59 13.69
C TYR A 81 -4.15 0.55 13.25
N LEU A 82 -3.92 0.56 11.93
CA LEU A 82 -2.59 0.62 11.35
C LEU A 82 -2.39 1.96 10.63
N GLN A 83 -1.16 2.43 10.67
CA GLN A 83 -0.70 3.63 9.97
C GLN A 83 0.67 3.38 9.37
N LEU A 84 1.16 4.29 8.54
CA LEU A 84 2.39 4.09 7.76
C LEU A 84 3.64 4.69 8.47
N SER A 85 3.44 5.37 9.60
CA SER A 85 4.45 6.06 10.42
C SER A 85 4.22 5.80 11.91
N PRO A 86 5.24 5.89 12.77
CA PRO A 86 5.05 5.74 14.21
C PRO A 86 4.31 6.94 14.82
N ILE A 87 3.56 6.72 15.90
CA ILE A 87 3.05 7.78 16.78
C ILE A 87 4.23 8.36 17.54
N ILE A 88 4.54 9.63 17.28
CA ILE A 88 5.50 10.40 18.09
C ILE A 88 4.70 10.99 19.25
N GLU A 89 4.85 10.44 20.46
CA GLU A 89 4.28 11.04 21.66
C GLU A 89 5.00 12.37 21.93
N HIS A 90 4.39 13.49 21.54
CA HIS A 90 4.78 14.80 22.04
C HIS A 90 4.34 14.90 23.51
N LYS A 91 5.19 14.43 24.43
CA LYS A 91 5.13 14.90 25.82
C LYS A 91 5.40 16.40 25.77
N ASP A 92 4.37 17.15 26.14
CA ASP A 92 4.31 18.61 26.20
C ASP A 92 4.14 19.30 24.83
N LEU A 93 2.88 19.65 24.52
CA LEU A 93 2.43 20.94 23.97
C LEU A 93 0.90 20.88 23.77
N ILE A 94 0.14 21.11 24.86
CA ILE A 94 -1.25 21.55 24.75
C ILE A 94 -1.21 23.05 24.46
N GLN A 95 -1.69 23.49 23.30
CA GLN A 95 -2.83 24.40 23.23
C GLN A 95 -3.40 24.51 21.81
N GLU A 96 -4.69 24.17 21.72
CA GLU A 96 -5.74 24.74 20.87
C GLU A 96 -5.53 24.93 19.36
N GLU A 97 -6.30 24.17 18.57
CA GLU A 97 -7.32 24.81 17.75
C GLU A 97 -8.56 23.91 17.60
N SER A 98 -9.54 24.19 18.45
CA SER A 98 -10.91 23.75 18.21
C SER A 98 -11.60 24.74 17.27
N LYS A 99 -12.45 24.18 16.40
CA LYS A 99 -13.56 24.80 15.64
C LYS A 99 -13.28 25.11 14.16
N MET A 100 -13.68 24.17 13.31
CA MET A 100 -14.48 24.54 12.15
C MET A 100 -15.65 23.58 12.01
N ALA A 101 -16.84 24.07 12.37
CA ALA A 101 -18.11 23.43 12.08
C ALA A 101 -18.25 23.35 10.55
N PHE A 102 -18.26 22.13 10.00
CA PHE A 102 -18.58 21.93 8.60
C PHE A 102 -20.09 22.12 8.43
N LYS A 103 -20.47 23.31 7.95
CA LYS A 103 -21.80 23.56 7.40
C LYS A 103 -21.92 22.79 6.09
N THR A 104 -22.81 21.80 6.07
CA THR A 104 -23.21 21.08 4.88
C THR A 104 -23.94 22.05 3.94
N GLU A 105 -23.28 22.46 2.85
CA GLU A 105 -23.96 22.99 1.67
C GLU A 105 -24.00 21.90 0.60
N THR A 106 -25.20 21.35 0.39
CA THR A 106 -25.56 20.51 -0.74
C THR A 106 -25.51 21.34 -2.02
N LYS A 107 -24.51 21.09 -2.89
CA LYS A 107 -24.53 21.59 -4.27
C LYS A 107 -24.27 20.45 -5.26
N ASN A 108 -25.39 20.03 -5.86
CA ASN A 108 -25.58 19.42 -7.17
C ASN A 108 -24.58 18.35 -7.64
N LEU A 109 -24.95 17.08 -7.42
CA LEU A 109 -24.44 15.96 -8.23
C LEU A 109 -24.86 16.15 -9.69
N LYS A 110 -23.89 16.42 -10.58
CA LYS A 110 -24.07 16.10 -11.99
C LYS A 110 -23.96 14.58 -12.15
N LYS A 111 -25.12 13.95 -12.27
CA LYS A 111 -25.30 12.53 -12.58
C LYS A 111 -24.74 12.26 -13.99
N PHE A 112 -23.50 11.80 -14.07
CA PHE A 112 -23.01 11.14 -15.28
C PHE A 112 -23.56 9.70 -15.28
N SER A 113 -24.57 9.48 -16.11
CA SER A 113 -25.04 8.14 -16.45
C SER A 113 -24.17 7.60 -17.58
N PHE A 114 -23.35 6.59 -17.30
CA PHE A 114 -22.79 5.74 -18.35
C PHE A 114 -23.29 4.31 -18.17
N SER A 115 -23.94 3.81 -19.21
CA SER A 115 -24.58 2.50 -19.29
C SER A 115 -23.58 1.40 -19.62
N SER A 116 -23.47 0.40 -18.75
CA SER A 116 -23.27 -1.04 -19.00
C SER A 116 -22.68 -1.66 -17.73
N ILE A 117 -23.48 -2.40 -16.97
CA ILE A 117 -23.08 -2.94 -15.66
C ILE A 117 -22.16 -4.15 -15.89
N GLN A 118 -20.89 -3.87 -16.18
CA GLN A 118 -19.79 -4.68 -15.70
C GLN A 118 -19.54 -4.25 -14.25
N LYS A 119 -19.50 -5.22 -13.33
CA LYS A 119 -19.11 -5.00 -11.94
C LYS A 119 -17.83 -4.14 -11.92
N PRO A 120 -17.78 -3.02 -11.20
CA PRO A 120 -16.59 -2.18 -11.19
C PRO A 120 -15.39 -3.00 -10.70
N THR A 121 -14.26 -2.85 -11.38
CA THR A 121 -13.00 -3.43 -10.89
C THR A 121 -12.59 -2.68 -9.63
N MET A 122 -11.86 -3.33 -8.73
CA MET A 122 -11.36 -2.70 -7.49
C MET A 122 -10.57 -1.40 -7.78
N LEU A 123 -9.85 -1.36 -8.91
CA LEU A 123 -9.11 -0.17 -9.36
C LEU A 123 -10.05 0.99 -9.71
N TYR A 124 -11.18 0.70 -10.35
CA TYR A 124 -12.21 1.71 -10.64
C TYR A 124 -12.79 2.27 -9.34
N GLU A 125 -13.15 1.40 -8.39
CA GLU A 125 -13.68 1.86 -7.09
C GLU A 125 -12.66 2.71 -6.32
N ALA A 126 -11.37 2.35 -6.37
CA ALA A 126 -10.31 3.14 -5.74
C ALA A 126 -10.20 4.53 -6.37
N GLN A 127 -10.29 4.62 -7.70
CA GLN A 127 -10.25 5.87 -8.44
C GLN A 127 -11.49 6.75 -8.17
N GLU A 128 -12.68 6.15 -8.13
CA GLU A 128 -13.92 6.84 -7.79
C GLU A 128 -13.88 7.38 -6.35
N SER A 129 -13.39 6.57 -5.40
CA SER A 129 -13.22 6.98 -4.00
C SER A 129 -12.26 8.17 -3.89
N LEU A 130 -11.15 8.17 -4.62
CA LEU A 130 -10.20 9.28 -4.66
C LEU A 130 -10.84 10.55 -5.22
N ALA A 131 -11.58 10.43 -6.33
CA ALA A 131 -12.27 11.57 -6.95
C ALA A 131 -13.35 12.18 -6.05
N ASN A 132 -13.98 11.36 -5.19
CA ASN A 132 -14.98 11.77 -4.22
C ASN A 132 -14.40 12.22 -2.86
N ALA A 133 -13.08 12.38 -2.77
CA ALA A 133 -12.36 12.71 -1.53
C ALA A 133 -12.50 11.69 -0.38
N ASP A 134 -12.93 10.46 -0.67
CA ASP A 134 -12.88 9.33 0.26
C ASP A 134 -11.48 8.70 0.24
N TYR A 135 -10.51 9.45 0.75
CA TYR A 135 -9.10 9.07 0.73
C TYR A 135 -8.82 7.80 1.52
N LYS A 136 -9.56 7.54 2.60
CA LYS A 136 -9.42 6.32 3.41
C LYS A 136 -9.79 5.08 2.62
N ARG A 137 -10.93 5.11 1.92
CA ARG A 137 -11.36 4.01 1.06
C ARG A 137 -10.43 3.85 -0.13
N ALA A 138 -10.08 4.94 -0.81
CA ALA A 138 -9.16 4.93 -1.95
C ALA A 138 -7.81 4.30 -1.59
N LYS A 139 -7.20 4.74 -0.47
CA LYS A 139 -5.97 4.18 0.08
C LYS A 139 -6.08 2.69 0.37
N THR A 140 -7.18 2.24 0.99
CA THR A 140 -7.38 0.84 1.37
C THR A 140 -7.52 -0.07 0.15
N LEU A 141 -8.34 0.33 -0.83
CA LEU A 141 -8.52 -0.42 -2.07
C LEU A 141 -7.22 -0.46 -2.89
N ALA A 142 -6.53 0.68 -2.99
CA ALA A 142 -5.25 0.74 -3.68
C ALA A 142 -4.18 -0.14 -3.03
N LEU A 143 -4.13 -0.19 -1.68
CA LEU A 143 -3.23 -1.08 -0.96
C LEU A 143 -3.54 -2.57 -1.22
N GLN A 144 -4.82 -2.95 -1.32
CA GLN A 144 -5.22 -4.31 -1.70
C GLN A 144 -4.71 -4.67 -3.09
N ILE A 145 -4.83 -3.76 -4.06
CA ILE A 145 -4.32 -3.96 -5.43
C ILE A 145 -2.79 -4.07 -5.41
N ASN A 146 -2.09 -3.21 -4.68
CA ASN A 146 -0.62 -3.26 -4.56
C ASN A 146 -0.12 -4.57 -3.94
N GLN A 147 -0.91 -5.20 -3.05
CA GLN A 147 -0.56 -6.51 -2.51
C GLN A 147 -0.73 -7.63 -3.53
N ALA A 148 -1.78 -7.58 -4.35
CA ALA A 148 -2.05 -8.57 -5.40
C ALA A 148 -1.14 -8.40 -6.63
N ASP A 149 -0.87 -7.16 -7.01
CA ASP A 149 0.00 -6.77 -8.12
C ASP A 149 0.90 -5.59 -7.71
N PRO A 150 2.08 -5.87 -7.14
CA PRO A 150 3.00 -4.84 -6.67
C PRO A 150 3.55 -3.92 -7.75
N LYS A 151 3.39 -4.26 -9.04
CA LYS A 151 3.88 -3.49 -10.19
C LYS A 151 2.80 -2.58 -10.78
N ASN A 152 1.59 -2.58 -10.22
CA ASN A 152 0.50 -1.77 -10.73
C ASN A 152 0.71 -0.28 -10.41
N ILE A 153 1.27 0.46 -11.38
CA ILE A 153 1.59 1.88 -11.25
C ILE A 153 0.36 2.73 -10.86
N LYS A 154 -0.82 2.43 -11.42
CA LYS A 154 -2.03 3.21 -11.15
C LYS A 154 -2.52 3.07 -9.71
N SER A 155 -2.46 1.86 -9.15
CA SER A 155 -2.83 1.69 -7.74
C SER A 155 -1.80 2.33 -6.81
N TRP A 156 -0.50 2.33 -7.15
CA TRP A 156 0.49 3.11 -6.41
C TRP A 156 0.23 4.62 -6.48
N GLU A 157 -0.11 5.15 -7.65
CA GLU A 157 -0.49 6.56 -7.79
C GLU A 157 -1.69 6.93 -6.89
N ILE A 158 -2.76 6.12 -6.92
CA ILE A 158 -3.95 6.32 -6.08
C ILE A 158 -3.58 6.24 -4.60
N PHE A 159 -2.79 5.24 -4.21
CA PHE A 159 -2.35 5.05 -2.83
C PHE A 159 -1.59 6.29 -2.33
N ILE A 160 -0.58 6.74 -3.07
CA ILE A 160 0.25 7.88 -2.70
C ILE A 160 -0.55 9.18 -2.64
N LYS A 161 -1.39 9.46 -3.65
CA LYS A 161 -2.28 10.63 -3.65
C LYS A 161 -3.21 10.62 -2.45
N SER A 162 -3.78 9.46 -2.11
CA SER A 162 -4.69 9.32 -0.97
C SER A 162 -3.99 9.60 0.36
N VAL A 163 -2.77 9.07 0.56
CA VAL A 163 -1.97 9.33 1.77
C VAL A 163 -1.63 10.83 1.87
N TYR A 164 -1.22 11.46 0.77
CA TYR A 164 -0.86 12.87 0.75
C TYR A 164 -2.06 13.79 1.04
N LEU A 165 -3.21 13.51 0.41
CA LEU A 165 -4.43 14.32 0.55
C LEU A 165 -5.14 14.11 1.89
N GLU A 166 -4.90 13.00 2.59
CA GLU A 166 -5.35 12.78 3.97
C GLU A 166 -4.56 13.63 4.98
N GLY A 167 -3.44 14.25 4.58
CA GLY A 167 -2.61 15.13 5.40
C GLY A 167 -1.21 14.56 5.69
N ASN A 168 -0.95 13.30 5.38
CA ASN A 168 0.32 12.63 5.64
C ASN A 168 1.33 12.88 4.52
N LYS A 169 1.66 14.15 4.27
CA LYS A 169 2.43 14.58 3.09
C LYS A 169 3.84 13.99 3.03
N GLU A 170 4.61 14.10 4.10
CA GLU A 170 5.99 13.62 4.18
C GLU A 170 6.08 12.10 4.00
N GLU A 171 5.12 11.39 4.58
CA GLU A 171 5.01 9.94 4.47
C GLU A 171 4.70 9.50 3.03
N ALA A 172 3.77 10.18 2.36
CA ALA A 172 3.48 9.92 0.96
C ALA A 172 4.72 10.14 0.07
N ILE A 173 5.48 11.21 0.32
CA ILE A 173 6.75 11.49 -0.37
C ILE A 173 7.75 10.35 -0.12
N SER A 174 7.98 9.97 1.13
CA SER A 174 8.92 8.91 1.50
C SER A 174 8.57 7.54 0.91
N ILE A 175 7.29 7.19 0.86
CA ILE A 175 6.84 5.94 0.22
C ILE A 175 7.09 6.01 -1.29
N LEU A 176 6.77 7.13 -1.94
CA LEU A 176 6.95 7.29 -3.38
C LEU A 176 8.42 7.27 -3.78
N GLU A 177 9.30 7.92 -3.02
CA GLU A 177 10.76 7.88 -3.21
C GLU A 177 11.27 6.44 -3.17
N ARG A 178 10.91 5.68 -2.13
CA ARG A 178 11.31 4.27 -2.01
C ARG A 178 10.73 3.42 -3.15
N PHE A 179 9.47 3.64 -3.53
CA PHE A 179 8.86 2.92 -4.63
C PHE A 179 9.63 3.14 -5.95
N LEU A 180 9.97 4.39 -6.27
CA LEU A 180 10.67 4.75 -7.52
C LEU A 180 12.10 4.17 -7.61
N VAL A 181 12.75 3.86 -6.48
CA VAL A 181 14.02 3.12 -6.47
C VAL A 181 13.85 1.70 -7.02
N HIS A 182 12.68 1.08 -6.82
CA HIS A 182 12.39 -0.28 -7.27
C HIS A 182 11.68 -0.32 -8.63
N TYR A 183 10.77 0.62 -8.88
CA TYR A 183 9.88 0.67 -10.05
C TYR A 183 9.78 2.11 -10.56
N TYR A 184 10.81 2.55 -11.29
CA TYR A 184 10.80 3.89 -11.88
C TYR A 184 9.63 4.06 -12.86
N ASP A 185 8.92 5.16 -12.72
CA ASP A 185 7.88 5.64 -13.64
C ASP A 185 7.95 7.16 -13.72
N GLU A 186 7.91 7.70 -14.94
CA GLU A 186 8.08 9.14 -15.19
C GLU A 186 6.94 9.97 -14.60
N ASN A 187 5.70 9.49 -14.70
CA ASN A 187 4.53 10.21 -14.17
C ASN A 187 4.58 10.27 -12.64
N LEU A 188 5.01 9.18 -12.01
CA LEU A 188 5.21 9.11 -10.58
C LEU A 188 6.39 9.98 -10.11
N ALA A 189 7.47 10.08 -10.89
CA ALA A 189 8.56 11.02 -10.60
C ALA A 189 8.08 12.48 -10.69
N MET A 190 7.26 12.83 -11.69
CA MET A 190 6.64 14.15 -11.78
C MET A 190 5.66 14.42 -10.62
N LEU A 191 4.91 13.41 -10.18
CA LEU A 191 4.05 13.49 -9.00
C LEU A 191 4.88 13.79 -7.75
N LEU A 192 6.00 13.10 -7.57
CA LEU A 192 6.93 13.32 -6.45
C LEU A 192 7.42 14.77 -6.44
N GLU A 193 7.86 15.29 -7.58
CA GLU A 193 8.32 16.69 -7.70
C GLU A 193 7.22 17.68 -7.31
N LYS A 194 5.98 17.45 -7.75
CA LYS A 194 4.83 18.28 -7.37
C LYS A 194 4.59 18.23 -5.86
N MET A 195 4.65 17.05 -5.25
CA MET A 195 4.45 16.86 -3.81
C MET A 195 5.54 17.58 -3.00
N GLN A 196 6.82 17.43 -3.39
CA GLN A 196 7.95 18.09 -2.72
C GLN A 196 7.89 19.62 -2.83
N LYS A 197 7.39 20.16 -3.94
CA LYS A 197 7.19 21.61 -4.13
C LYS A 197 5.91 22.14 -3.46
N GLY A 198 5.09 21.28 -2.87
CA GLY A 198 3.79 21.68 -2.31
C GLY A 198 2.75 22.09 -3.36
N ASN A 199 2.95 21.70 -4.63
CA ASN A 199 2.03 21.98 -5.71
C ASN A 199 0.74 21.15 -5.57
N LYS A 200 -0.33 21.60 -6.23
CA LYS A 200 -1.57 20.82 -6.33
C LYS A 200 -1.35 19.56 -7.16
N ILE A 201 -1.87 18.42 -6.67
CA ILE A 201 -1.76 17.09 -7.28
C ILE A 201 -3.13 16.46 -7.59
#